data_AF-E2BYR8-F1
#
_entry.id   AF-E2BYR8-F1
#
_cell.length_a   1.000
_cell.length_b   1.000
_cell.length_c   1.000
_cell.angle_alpha   90.00
_cell.angle_beta   90.00
_cell.angle_gamma   90.00
#
_symmetry.space_group_name_H-M   'P 1'
#
loop_
_entity.id
_entity.type
_entity.pdbx_description
1 polymer ?
#
loop_
_entity_poly.entity_id
_entity_poly.type
_entity_poly.pdbx_seq_one_letter_code
_entity_poly.pdbx_strand_id
1 'polypeptide(L)'
;MEHRSVEKRSTEPHLEVHQRLIKDSRVRRAEQQRAKSRTKRDLIVKRPSNILTMLNDERWPQMWYLNRGKGLDMNVQGAWAEGITGSGVVVTILDDGLEKDHPDLYKNYDPQASYDVNSHDEDPMPRYDLVDSNRHGTRCAGEVAATANNSICAVGVAFGAGVGGVRMLDGDVTDAVEARSLSLNPQHIDIYSASWGPDDDGKTVDGPGELATRAFIEGITKVSARHYRRLHRSRSHVALVFSIL
;
A
#
# COMPACT_ATOMS: atom_id res chain seq x y z
N MET A 1 -9.28 21.58 33.14
CA MET A 1 -10.59 21.75 33.80
C MET A 1 -11.62 21.01 32.95
N GLU A 2 -12.08 19.83 33.35
CA GLU A 2 -13.07 19.04 32.60
C GLU A 2 -14.49 19.35 33.11
N HIS A 3 -15.41 19.65 32.19
CA HIS A 3 -16.80 19.96 32.52
C HIS A 3 -17.67 18.69 32.43
N ARG A 4 -18.21 18.22 33.57
CA ARG A 4 -18.95 16.95 33.70
C ARG A 4 -20.26 16.86 32.89
N SER A 5 -20.76 17.97 32.36
CA SER A 5 -22.07 18.03 31.69
C SER A 5 -22.00 17.97 30.16
N VAL A 6 -20.82 17.79 29.56
CA VAL A 6 -20.66 17.74 28.09
C VAL A 6 -20.29 16.32 27.70
N GLU A 7 -21.15 15.66 26.94
CA GLU A 7 -20.81 14.35 26.38
C GLU A 7 -19.56 14.45 25.51
N LYS A 8 -18.55 13.61 25.78
CA LYS A 8 -17.25 13.64 25.09
C LYS A 8 -17.37 13.37 23.58
N ARG A 9 -18.48 12.79 23.10
CA ARG A 9 -18.69 12.41 21.69
C ARG A 9 -20.18 12.43 21.36
N SER A 10 -20.65 13.50 20.72
CA SER A 10 -22.01 13.55 20.15
C SER A 10 -21.94 13.42 18.62
N THR A 11 -22.88 12.67 18.05
CA THR A 11 -23.11 12.60 16.60
C THR A 11 -23.92 13.78 16.09
N GLU A 12 -24.62 14.47 16.99
CA GLU A 12 -25.52 15.58 16.67
C GLU A 12 -24.87 16.94 16.96
N PRO A 13 -25.14 17.97 16.13
CA PRO A 13 -24.57 19.28 16.32
C PRO A 13 -25.26 20.02 17.48
N HIS A 14 -24.47 20.41 18.48
CA HIS A 14 -24.88 21.36 19.51
C HIS A 14 -24.88 22.81 18.99
N LEU A 15 -25.87 23.14 18.17
CA LEU A 15 -25.97 24.39 17.41
C LEU A 15 -25.89 25.64 18.29
N GLU A 16 -26.53 25.63 19.46
CA GLU A 16 -26.63 26.82 20.30
C GLU A 16 -25.28 27.27 20.88
N VAL A 17 -24.51 26.33 21.44
CA VAL A 17 -23.16 26.60 21.98
C VAL A 17 -22.19 26.98 20.87
N HIS A 18 -22.29 26.31 19.71
CA HIS A 18 -21.44 26.65 18.57
C HIS A 18 -21.71 28.08 18.06
N GLN A 19 -22.98 28.49 17.97
CA GLN A 19 -23.35 29.86 17.59
C GLN A 19 -22.88 30.90 18.61
N ARG A 20 -22.93 30.61 19.91
CA ARG A 20 -22.39 31.52 20.94
C ARG A 20 -20.88 31.70 20.80
N LEU A 21 -20.14 30.62 20.52
CA LEU A 21 -18.68 30.67 20.31
C LEU A 21 -18.29 31.43 19.04
N ILE A 22 -19.03 31.27 17.94
CA ILE A 22 -18.78 32.03 16.71
C ILE A 22 -19.04 33.54 16.89
N LYS A 23 -20.00 33.91 17.75
CA LYS A 23 -20.37 35.30 18.00
C LYS A 23 -19.49 36.00 19.05
N ASP A 24 -18.65 35.27 19.79
CA ASP A 24 -17.75 35.85 20.79
C ASP A 24 -16.53 36.49 20.08
N SER A 25 -16.33 37.79 20.27
CA SER A 25 -15.28 38.58 19.61
C SER A 25 -13.85 38.16 19.97
N ARG A 26 -13.67 37.33 21.02
CA ARG A 26 -12.37 36.78 21.43
C ARG A 26 -12.04 35.48 20.68
N VAL A 27 -13.03 34.86 20.05
CA VAL A 27 -12.87 33.57 19.38
C VAL A 27 -12.52 33.81 17.91
N ARG A 28 -11.27 33.58 17.54
CA ARG A 28 -10.80 33.75 16.15
C ARG A 28 -11.40 32.73 15.17
N ARG A 29 -11.65 31.51 15.63
CA ARG A 29 -12.27 30.43 14.86
C ARG A 29 -12.81 29.37 15.81
N ALA A 30 -14.02 28.90 15.54
CA ALA A 30 -14.59 27.73 16.20
C ALA A 30 -15.18 26.81 15.14
N GLU A 31 -14.89 25.52 15.22
CA GLU A 31 -15.46 24.50 14.33
C GLU A 31 -15.93 23.33 15.18
N GLN A 32 -17.19 22.91 14.98
CA GLN A 32 -17.75 21.80 15.72
C GLN A 32 -17.30 20.47 15.11
N GLN A 33 -16.53 19.69 15.87
CA GLN A 33 -16.18 18.32 15.50
C GLN A 33 -17.41 17.41 15.66
N ARG A 34 -17.76 16.68 14.60
CA ARG A 34 -18.84 15.68 14.63
C ARG A 34 -18.24 14.29 14.76
N ALA A 35 -18.76 13.47 15.68
CA ALA A 35 -18.42 12.06 15.68
C ALA A 35 -18.91 11.45 14.36
N LYS A 36 -17.98 10.99 13.52
CA LYS A 36 -18.32 10.30 12.27
C LYS A 36 -18.87 8.92 12.64
N SER A 37 -20.13 8.64 12.26
CA SER A 37 -20.67 7.28 12.33
C SER A 37 -19.86 6.40 11.39
N ARG A 38 -19.11 5.45 11.97
CA ARG A 38 -18.34 4.44 11.25
C ARG A 38 -18.98 3.11 11.56
N THR A 39 -19.76 2.58 10.63
CA THR A 39 -20.11 1.16 10.65
C THR A 39 -18.83 0.40 10.31
N LYS A 40 -18.40 -0.51 11.20
CA LYS A 40 -17.46 -1.55 10.78
C LYS A 40 -18.12 -2.21 9.58
N ARG A 41 -17.46 -2.30 8.42
CA ARG A 41 -17.97 -3.18 7.36
C ARG A 41 -18.04 -4.54 8.02
N ASP A 42 -19.24 -4.99 8.34
CA ASP A 42 -19.41 -6.28 8.99
C ASP A 42 -18.69 -7.28 8.11
N LEU A 43 -17.84 -8.10 8.76
CA LEU A 43 -17.31 -9.31 8.15
C LEU A 43 -18.56 -10.07 7.69
N ILE A 44 -18.89 -9.99 6.40
CA ILE A 44 -19.75 -10.99 5.81
C ILE A 44 -18.90 -12.24 5.92
N VAL A 45 -19.08 -13.00 7.01
CA VAL A 45 -18.57 -14.34 7.17
C VAL A 45 -19.36 -15.17 6.16
N LYS A 46 -19.04 -15.00 4.87
CA LYS A 46 -19.38 -15.99 3.86
C LYS A 46 -18.69 -17.25 4.35
N ARG A 47 -19.49 -18.30 4.57
CA ARG A 47 -18.99 -19.65 4.88
C ARG A 47 -17.80 -19.91 3.94
N PRO A 48 -16.71 -20.54 4.41
CA PRO A 48 -15.58 -20.86 3.56
C PRO A 48 -16.12 -21.52 2.31
N SER A 49 -15.99 -20.82 1.18
CA SER A 49 -16.35 -21.37 -0.11
C SER A 49 -15.48 -22.61 -0.26
N ASN A 50 -16.11 -23.78 -0.34
CA ASN A 50 -15.45 -25.03 -0.74
C ASN A 50 -14.96 -24.98 -2.21
N ILE A 51 -14.66 -23.79 -2.72
CA ILE A 51 -13.97 -23.56 -3.97
C ILE A 51 -12.49 -23.71 -3.61
N LEU A 52 -12.04 -24.96 -3.60
CA LEU A 52 -10.62 -25.26 -3.63
C LEU A 52 -10.09 -24.69 -4.94
N THR A 53 -9.61 -23.45 -4.90
CA THR A 53 -8.82 -22.90 -6.00
C THR A 53 -7.48 -23.62 -5.91
N MET A 54 -7.42 -24.83 -6.44
CA MET A 54 -6.17 -25.58 -6.50
C MET A 54 -5.37 -25.00 -7.64
N LEU A 55 -4.44 -24.12 -7.28
CA LEU A 55 -3.47 -23.55 -8.19
C LEU A 55 -2.37 -24.59 -8.47
N ASN A 56 -1.84 -24.60 -9.69
CA ASN A 56 -0.86 -25.61 -10.12
C ASN A 56 0.60 -25.25 -9.75
N ASP A 57 0.81 -24.11 -9.08
CA ASP A 57 2.11 -23.54 -8.77
C ASP A 57 2.87 -24.40 -7.74
N GLU A 58 4.18 -24.61 -7.96
CA GLU A 58 4.98 -25.63 -7.25
C GLU A 58 4.99 -25.46 -5.73
N ARG A 59 4.97 -24.20 -5.27
CA ARG A 59 5.01 -23.83 -3.85
C ARG A 59 3.63 -23.62 -3.25
N TRP A 60 2.55 -23.73 -4.02
CA TRP A 60 1.20 -23.56 -3.52
C TRP A 60 0.95 -24.37 -2.23
N PRO A 61 1.32 -25.66 -2.11
CA PRO A 61 1.12 -26.43 -0.87
C PRO A 61 1.85 -25.86 0.37
N GLN A 62 2.90 -25.06 0.19
CA GLN A 62 3.68 -24.44 1.26
C GLN A 62 3.19 -23.02 1.63
N MET A 63 2.28 -22.42 0.85
CA MET A 63 1.73 -21.07 1.05
C MET A 63 0.66 -21.03 2.15
N TRP A 64 1.05 -21.41 3.37
CA TRP A 64 0.16 -21.53 4.53
C TRP A 64 -0.63 -20.25 4.82
N TYR A 65 -0.07 -19.08 4.53
CA TYR A 65 -0.71 -17.79 4.74
C TYR A 65 -1.86 -17.50 3.75
N LEU A 66 -1.94 -18.23 2.62
CA LEU A 66 -3.04 -18.12 1.65
C LEU A 66 -4.01 -19.30 1.68
N ASN A 67 -3.56 -20.49 2.11
CA ASN A 67 -4.35 -21.72 1.91
C ASN A 67 -4.41 -22.73 3.05
N ARG A 68 -3.92 -22.39 4.25
CA ARG A 68 -4.00 -23.29 5.41
C ARG A 68 -5.44 -23.66 5.78
N GLY A 69 -6.39 -22.77 5.54
CA GLY A 69 -7.79 -22.92 5.90
C GLY A 69 -8.07 -22.71 7.39
N LYS A 70 -9.31 -23.02 7.78
CA LYS A 70 -9.80 -22.94 9.18
C LYS A 70 -9.63 -21.57 9.85
N GLY A 71 -9.59 -20.50 9.06
CA GLY A 71 -9.40 -19.12 9.56
C GLY A 71 -7.98 -18.84 10.07
N LEU A 72 -7.00 -19.65 9.67
CA LEU A 72 -5.57 -19.49 10.02
C LEU A 72 -4.74 -18.99 8.82
N ASP A 73 -5.40 -18.40 7.84
CA ASP A 73 -4.85 -17.77 6.64
C ASP A 73 -5.48 -16.38 6.43
N MET A 74 -5.04 -15.68 5.38
CA MET A 74 -5.53 -14.34 5.03
C MET A 74 -6.95 -14.33 4.43
N ASN A 75 -7.59 -15.49 4.23
CA ASN A 75 -8.91 -15.64 3.61
C ASN A 75 -9.02 -15.00 2.20
N VAL A 76 -7.94 -15.05 1.41
CA VAL A 76 -7.89 -14.46 0.06
C VAL A 76 -8.66 -15.28 -0.99
N GLN A 77 -8.80 -16.59 -0.78
CA GLN A 77 -9.45 -17.49 -1.75
C GLN A 77 -10.92 -17.13 -1.98
N GLY A 78 -11.61 -16.57 -1.00
CA GLY A 78 -12.98 -16.07 -1.18
C GLY A 78 -13.06 -14.90 -2.17
N ALA A 79 -12.07 -14.00 -2.16
CA ALA A 79 -12.00 -12.91 -3.13
C ALA A 79 -11.68 -13.43 -4.54
N TRP A 80 -10.75 -14.38 -4.65
CA TRP A 80 -10.42 -15.01 -5.93
C TRP A 80 -11.59 -15.78 -6.54
N ALA A 81 -12.39 -16.46 -5.70
CA ALA A 81 -13.62 -17.12 -6.13
C ALA A 81 -14.68 -16.15 -6.67
N GLU A 82 -14.62 -14.87 -6.27
CA GLU A 82 -15.43 -13.78 -6.82
C GLU A 82 -14.80 -13.12 -8.06
N GLY A 83 -13.66 -13.66 -8.55
CA GLY A 83 -12.93 -13.13 -9.70
C GLY A 83 -12.08 -11.90 -9.38
N ILE A 84 -11.85 -11.59 -8.10
CA ILE A 84 -11.08 -10.42 -7.68
C ILE A 84 -9.62 -10.83 -7.50
N THR A 85 -8.78 -10.54 -8.49
CA THR A 85 -7.37 -10.95 -8.54
C THR A 85 -6.39 -9.78 -8.53
N GLY A 86 -6.88 -8.54 -8.39
CA GLY A 86 -6.09 -7.31 -8.50
C GLY A 86 -6.02 -6.71 -9.91
N SER A 87 -6.72 -7.29 -10.89
CA SER A 87 -6.72 -6.77 -12.26
C SER A 87 -7.07 -5.27 -12.34
N GLY A 88 -6.20 -4.52 -13.03
CA GLY A 88 -6.32 -3.08 -13.20
C GLY A 88 -5.81 -2.22 -12.03
N VAL A 89 -5.25 -2.85 -11.00
CA VAL A 89 -4.49 -2.18 -9.91
C VAL A 89 -3.01 -2.27 -10.22
N VAL A 90 -2.27 -1.19 -9.93
CA VAL A 90 -0.81 -1.11 -10.10
C VAL A 90 -0.14 -0.90 -8.74
N VAL A 91 0.80 -1.78 -8.40
CA VAL A 91 1.60 -1.72 -7.17
C VAL A 91 3.06 -1.48 -7.52
N THR A 92 3.77 -0.64 -6.75
CA THR A 92 5.23 -0.51 -6.85
C THR A 92 5.90 -0.88 -5.54
N ILE A 93 7.02 -1.59 -5.64
CA ILE A 93 7.86 -2.01 -4.51
C ILE A 93 9.03 -1.02 -4.41
N LEU A 94 9.10 -0.23 -3.33
CA LEU A 94 10.18 0.74 -3.08
C LEU A 94 11.29 0.05 -2.27
N ASP A 95 12.35 -0.43 -2.92
CA ASP A 95 13.30 -1.35 -2.29
C ASP A 95 14.68 -1.39 -3.00
N ASP A 96 15.37 -2.54 -2.96
CA ASP A 96 16.69 -2.80 -3.54
C ASP A 96 16.68 -3.15 -5.05
N GLY A 97 15.50 -3.25 -5.65
CA GLY A 97 15.29 -3.53 -7.07
C GLY A 97 14.19 -4.56 -7.32
N LEU A 98 13.92 -4.84 -8.60
CA LEU A 98 12.96 -5.86 -9.02
C LEU A 98 13.50 -6.58 -10.25
N GLU A 99 13.69 -7.89 -10.14
CA GLU A 99 14.08 -8.77 -11.25
C GLU A 99 12.92 -8.90 -12.25
N LYS A 100 12.82 -7.92 -13.15
CA LYS A 100 11.65 -7.74 -14.05
C LYS A 100 11.44 -8.89 -15.02
N ASP A 101 12.49 -9.66 -15.28
CA ASP A 101 12.49 -10.85 -16.12
C ASP A 101 12.35 -12.16 -15.33
N HIS A 102 12.13 -12.10 -14.01
CA HIS A 102 11.86 -13.29 -13.20
C HIS A 102 10.66 -14.06 -13.79
N PRO A 103 10.75 -15.39 -14.00
CA PRO A 103 9.73 -16.19 -14.68
C PRO A 103 8.32 -16.10 -14.07
N ASP A 104 8.25 -15.76 -12.78
CA ASP A 104 7.00 -15.63 -12.05
C ASP A 104 6.44 -14.18 -12.03
N LEU A 105 7.22 -13.18 -12.46
CA LEU A 105 6.87 -11.76 -12.40
C LEU A 105 6.71 -11.11 -13.78
N TYR A 106 7.45 -11.55 -14.80
CA TYR A 106 7.56 -10.83 -16.07
C TYR A 106 6.21 -10.53 -16.76
N LYS A 107 5.19 -11.37 -16.56
CA LYS A 107 3.85 -11.16 -17.14
C LYS A 107 3.11 -9.98 -16.49
N ASN A 108 3.37 -9.76 -15.21
CA ASN A 108 2.74 -8.73 -14.39
C ASN A 108 3.63 -7.49 -14.23
N TYR A 109 4.88 -7.53 -14.72
CA TYR A 109 5.80 -6.40 -14.66
C TYR A 109 5.23 -5.17 -15.38
N ASP A 110 5.25 -4.02 -14.68
CA ASP A 110 4.82 -2.73 -15.20
C ASP A 110 5.99 -1.73 -15.21
N PRO A 111 6.51 -1.35 -16.39
CA PRO A 111 7.61 -0.39 -16.49
C PRO A 111 7.19 1.03 -16.05
N GLN A 112 5.92 1.41 -16.16
CA GLN A 112 5.46 2.73 -15.68
C GLN A 112 5.35 2.79 -14.16
N ALA A 113 5.43 1.64 -13.49
CA ALA A 113 5.51 1.56 -12.04
C ALA A 113 6.96 1.34 -11.55
N SER A 114 7.95 1.50 -12.43
CA SER A 114 9.34 1.14 -12.15
C SER A 114 10.34 2.26 -12.47
N TYR A 115 11.42 2.32 -11.70
CA TYR A 115 12.53 3.27 -11.94
C TYR A 115 13.76 2.90 -11.08
N ASP A 116 14.97 3.15 -11.55
CA ASP A 116 16.19 3.09 -10.72
C ASP A 116 16.59 4.51 -10.28
N VAL A 117 16.37 4.81 -9.00
CA VAL A 117 16.74 6.10 -8.40
C VAL A 117 18.22 6.13 -8.05
N ASN A 118 18.86 4.99 -7.78
CA ASN A 118 20.28 4.89 -7.50
C ASN A 118 21.13 5.17 -8.76
N SER A 119 20.71 4.65 -9.93
CA SER A 119 21.43 4.78 -11.21
C SER A 119 20.86 5.86 -12.14
N HIS A 120 19.67 6.38 -11.83
CA HIS A 120 18.94 7.41 -12.60
C HIS A 120 18.51 6.95 -14.00
N ASP A 121 17.96 5.74 -14.10
CA ASP A 121 17.44 5.16 -15.35
C ASP A 121 16.11 4.40 -15.13
N GLU A 122 15.52 3.88 -16.21
CA GLU A 122 14.22 3.20 -16.20
C GLU A 122 14.30 1.71 -15.82
N ASP A 123 15.50 1.18 -15.54
CA ASP A 123 15.74 -0.24 -15.31
C ASP A 123 15.88 -0.58 -13.82
N PRO A 124 14.83 -1.12 -13.17
CA PRO A 124 14.88 -1.44 -11.74
C PRO A 124 15.66 -2.73 -11.42
N MET A 125 16.36 -3.33 -12.38
CA MET A 125 17.04 -4.61 -12.18
C MET A 125 18.00 -4.55 -10.97
N PRO A 126 17.94 -5.56 -10.07
CA PRO A 126 18.84 -5.62 -8.94
C PRO A 126 20.26 -5.87 -9.43
N ARG A 127 21.23 -5.26 -8.76
CA ARG A 127 22.65 -5.58 -8.97
C ARG A 127 22.96 -6.90 -8.27
N TYR A 128 23.37 -7.91 -9.02
CA TYR A 128 23.82 -9.18 -8.45
C TYR A 128 25.20 -9.05 -7.81
N ASP A 129 25.37 -9.67 -6.66
CA ASP A 129 26.66 -9.90 -6.02
C ASP A 129 26.76 -11.26 -5.36
N LEU A 130 27.94 -11.57 -4.80
CA LEU A 130 28.26 -12.88 -4.24
C LEU A 130 27.43 -13.23 -2.99
N VAL A 131 26.84 -12.24 -2.33
CA VAL A 131 26.06 -12.44 -1.09
C VAL A 131 24.56 -12.31 -1.31
N ASP A 132 24.12 -12.06 -2.55
CA ASP A 132 22.72 -11.91 -2.92
C ASP A 132 22.05 -10.80 -2.08
N SER A 133 22.69 -9.62 -2.00
CA SER A 133 22.20 -8.53 -1.15
C SER A 133 20.87 -7.94 -1.63
N ASN A 134 20.69 -7.85 -2.96
CA ASN A 134 19.59 -7.12 -3.61
C ASN A 134 18.45 -8.03 -4.04
N ARG A 135 17.96 -8.84 -3.11
CA ARG A 135 16.93 -9.86 -3.37
C ARG A 135 15.57 -9.50 -2.76
N HIS A 136 15.53 -8.48 -1.93
CA HIS A 136 14.40 -8.21 -1.05
C HIS A 136 13.19 -7.70 -1.85
N GLY A 137 13.39 -6.74 -2.74
CA GLY A 137 12.32 -6.19 -3.59
C GLY A 137 11.68 -7.23 -4.51
N THR A 138 12.46 -8.11 -5.14
CA THR A 138 11.94 -9.22 -5.96
C THR A 138 11.08 -10.19 -5.14
N ARG A 139 11.46 -10.49 -3.88
CA ARG A 139 10.66 -11.34 -2.99
C ARG A 139 9.34 -10.67 -2.62
N CYS A 140 9.38 -9.40 -2.23
CA CYS A 140 8.17 -8.63 -1.93
C CYS A 140 7.25 -8.51 -3.15
N ALA A 141 7.79 -8.31 -4.35
CA ALA A 141 7.01 -8.29 -5.59
C ALA A 141 6.29 -9.63 -5.84
N GLY A 142 6.96 -10.76 -5.55
CA GLY A 142 6.38 -12.10 -5.63
C GLY A 142 5.17 -12.29 -4.71
N GLU A 143 5.25 -11.81 -3.47
CA GLU A 143 4.13 -11.88 -2.52
C GLU A 143 2.91 -11.09 -3.01
N VAL A 144 3.12 -9.99 -3.72
CA VAL A 144 2.05 -9.16 -4.27
C VAL A 144 1.47 -9.76 -5.55
N ALA A 145 2.30 -10.06 -6.55
CA ALA A 145 1.86 -10.28 -7.92
C ALA A 145 2.62 -11.39 -8.67
N ALA A 146 3.18 -12.38 -7.98
CA ALA A 146 3.60 -13.62 -8.65
C ALA A 146 2.44 -14.23 -9.46
N THR A 147 2.76 -14.75 -10.64
CA THR A 147 1.77 -15.19 -11.63
C THR A 147 1.13 -16.49 -11.17
N ALA A 148 -0.19 -16.52 -11.02
CA ALA A 148 -0.89 -17.76 -10.70
C ALA A 148 -0.99 -18.72 -11.89
N ASN A 149 -1.06 -20.01 -11.60
CA ASN A 149 -1.29 -21.10 -12.55
C ASN A 149 -0.23 -21.22 -13.66
N ASN A 150 1.03 -20.89 -13.38
CA ASN A 150 2.12 -21.00 -14.36
C ASN A 150 3.05 -22.19 -14.09
N SER A 151 2.75 -23.01 -13.08
CA SER A 151 3.59 -24.13 -12.62
C SER A 151 4.98 -23.70 -12.14
N ILE A 152 5.15 -22.44 -11.70
CA ILE A 152 6.41 -21.89 -11.22
C ILE A 152 6.18 -21.37 -9.81
N CYS A 153 7.12 -21.66 -8.90
CA CYS A 153 7.21 -21.05 -7.58
C CYS A 153 5.85 -20.79 -6.88
N ALA A 154 5.44 -19.54 -6.72
CA ALA A 154 4.42 -19.10 -5.77
C ALA A 154 3.28 -18.33 -6.47
N VAL A 155 2.38 -17.75 -5.69
CA VAL A 155 1.23 -16.99 -6.21
C VAL A 155 1.11 -15.67 -5.47
N GLY A 156 1.01 -14.57 -6.19
CA GLY A 156 0.78 -13.27 -5.59
C GLY A 156 -0.62 -13.18 -4.99
N VAL A 157 -0.78 -12.46 -3.87
CA VAL A 157 -2.11 -12.15 -3.31
C VAL A 157 -3.03 -11.51 -4.36
N ALA A 158 -2.44 -10.66 -5.20
CA ALA A 158 -3.05 -9.96 -6.31
C ALA A 158 -2.35 -10.36 -7.62
N PHE A 159 -2.33 -11.66 -7.93
CA PHE A 159 -1.67 -12.23 -9.12
C PHE A 159 -2.15 -11.71 -10.49
N GLY A 160 -3.19 -10.87 -10.55
CA GLY A 160 -3.62 -10.16 -11.75
C GLY A 160 -3.30 -8.66 -11.78
N ALA A 161 -2.65 -8.13 -10.75
CA ALA A 161 -2.21 -6.73 -10.68
C ALA A 161 -0.94 -6.50 -11.51
N GLY A 162 -0.73 -5.25 -11.93
CA GLY A 162 0.58 -4.79 -12.42
C GLY A 162 1.52 -4.54 -11.24
N VAL A 163 2.78 -4.94 -11.36
CA VAL A 163 3.81 -4.73 -10.34
C VAL A 163 5.06 -4.09 -10.93
N GLY A 164 5.53 -3.02 -10.32
CA GLY A 164 6.82 -2.41 -10.64
C GLY A 164 7.75 -2.37 -9.43
N GLY A 165 8.98 -1.93 -9.67
CA GLY A 165 10.01 -1.81 -8.64
C GLY A 165 10.73 -0.48 -8.73
N VAL A 166 10.99 0.14 -7.59
CA VAL A 166 11.87 1.30 -7.48
C VAL A 166 13.13 0.89 -6.76
N ARG A 167 14.26 0.85 -7.47
CA ARG A 167 15.57 0.60 -6.89
C ARG A 167 16.06 1.90 -6.25
N MET A 168 16.04 1.93 -4.91
CA MET A 168 16.42 3.10 -4.12
C MET A 168 17.25 2.76 -2.87
N LEU A 169 17.34 1.47 -2.48
CA LEU A 169 18.10 1.00 -1.31
C LEU A 169 19.51 0.46 -1.61
N ASP A 170 19.90 0.27 -2.88
CA ASP A 170 21.24 -0.21 -3.26
C ASP A 170 22.24 0.95 -3.43
N GLY A 171 22.28 1.86 -2.44
CA GLY A 171 23.13 3.05 -2.41
C GLY A 171 22.71 4.03 -1.30
N ASP A 172 23.29 5.24 -1.29
CA ASP A 172 22.99 6.25 -0.28
C ASP A 172 21.51 6.70 -0.34
N VAL A 173 20.79 6.45 0.75
CA VAL A 173 19.39 6.88 0.90
C VAL A 173 19.35 8.27 1.53
N THR A 174 18.89 9.25 0.78
CA THR A 174 18.71 10.65 1.23
C THR A 174 17.23 11.04 1.19
N ASP A 175 16.85 12.11 1.89
CA ASP A 175 15.48 12.67 1.84
C ASP A 175 15.01 12.93 0.38
N ALA A 176 15.91 13.35 -0.50
CA ALA A 176 15.59 13.54 -1.92
C ALA A 176 15.39 12.22 -2.69
N VAL A 177 16.10 11.15 -2.32
CA VAL A 177 15.89 9.80 -2.86
C VAL A 177 14.53 9.28 -2.42
N GLU A 178 14.23 9.32 -1.12
CA GLU A 178 12.93 8.93 -0.57
C GLU A 178 11.77 9.69 -1.24
N ALA A 179 11.87 11.03 -1.31
CA ALA A 179 10.84 11.87 -1.90
C ALA A 179 10.58 11.57 -3.38
N ARG A 180 11.64 11.30 -4.15
CA ARG A 180 11.52 10.93 -5.57
C ARG A 180 10.85 9.57 -5.73
N SER A 181 11.27 8.57 -4.94
CA SER A 181 10.68 7.23 -4.93
C SER A 181 9.19 7.27 -4.57
N LEU A 182 8.82 8.00 -3.51
CA LEU A 182 7.44 8.18 -3.06
C LEU A 182 6.56 8.96 -4.06
N SER A 183 7.17 9.75 -4.94
CA SER A 183 6.49 10.58 -5.93
C SER A 183 6.54 9.99 -7.34
N LEU A 184 6.99 8.74 -7.51
CA LEU A 184 7.05 8.11 -8.83
C LEU A 184 5.64 7.89 -9.38
N ASN A 185 5.31 8.51 -10.51
CA ASN A 185 4.08 8.28 -11.28
C ASN A 185 2.77 8.11 -10.45
N PRO A 186 2.42 9.04 -9.55
CA PRO A 186 1.28 8.91 -8.64
C PRO A 186 -0.10 8.99 -9.32
N GLN A 187 -0.13 9.20 -10.63
CA GLN A 187 -1.35 9.11 -11.44
C GLN A 187 -1.57 7.72 -12.04
N HIS A 188 -0.54 6.88 -12.03
CA HIS A 188 -0.52 5.53 -12.58
C HIS A 188 -0.45 4.48 -11.48
N ILE A 189 0.46 4.67 -10.50
CA ILE A 189 0.63 3.76 -9.37
C ILE A 189 -0.50 3.97 -8.35
N ASP A 190 -1.16 2.88 -7.98
CA ASP A 190 -2.22 2.88 -6.97
C ASP A 190 -1.69 2.58 -5.58
N ILE A 191 -0.68 1.72 -5.45
CA ILE A 191 -0.16 1.28 -4.15
C ILE A 191 1.36 1.31 -4.18
N TYR A 192 1.94 1.89 -3.14
CA TYR A 192 3.37 1.83 -2.87
C TYR A 192 3.57 0.88 -1.69
N SER A 193 4.55 -0.01 -1.79
CA SER A 193 4.94 -0.91 -0.69
C SER A 193 6.38 -0.61 -0.32
N ALA A 194 6.64 -0.38 0.96
CA ALA A 194 7.96 -0.06 1.48
C ALA A 194 8.18 -0.79 2.81
N SER A 195 9.37 -1.33 3.01
CA SER A 195 9.77 -2.00 4.26
C SER A 195 11.12 -1.47 4.74
N TRP A 196 11.34 -0.17 4.59
CA TRP A 196 12.52 0.55 5.03
C TRP A 196 12.14 1.66 6.01
N GLY A 197 13.12 2.12 6.79
CA GLY A 197 12.93 3.12 7.82
C GLY A 197 14.23 3.33 8.61
N PRO A 198 14.16 4.01 9.76
CA PRO A 198 15.29 4.16 10.67
C PRO A 198 15.80 2.80 11.17
N ASP A 199 17.01 2.78 11.73
CA ASP A 199 17.60 1.56 12.29
C ASP A 199 16.72 0.95 13.40
N ASP A 200 16.43 -0.35 13.29
CA ASP A 200 15.66 -1.13 14.27
C ASP A 200 16.50 -1.55 15.50
N ASP A 201 17.31 -0.65 16.03
CA ASP A 201 18.24 -0.91 17.14
C ASP A 201 17.64 -0.65 18.53
N GLY A 202 16.37 -0.22 18.57
CA GLY A 202 15.64 0.14 19.78
C GLY A 202 16.12 1.44 20.44
N LYS A 203 16.95 2.24 19.76
CA LYS A 203 17.51 3.50 20.27
C LYS A 203 17.28 4.67 19.33
N THR A 204 17.05 4.38 18.05
CA THR A 204 16.84 5.38 17.01
C THR A 204 15.39 5.86 16.98
N VAL A 205 15.21 7.18 16.92
CA VAL A 205 13.91 7.84 16.70
C VAL A 205 14.12 8.84 15.58
N ASP A 206 13.61 8.51 14.40
CA ASP A 206 13.73 9.33 13.21
C ASP A 206 12.47 9.21 12.35
N GLY A 207 12.38 10.00 11.28
CA GLY A 207 11.25 10.00 10.36
C GLY A 207 11.58 10.67 9.03
N PRO A 208 10.58 10.82 8.14
CA PRO A 208 10.82 11.39 6.83
C PRO A 208 11.33 12.83 6.94
N GLY A 209 12.29 13.19 6.10
CA GLY A 209 12.74 14.58 5.95
C GLY A 209 11.68 15.48 5.33
N GLU A 210 12.04 16.73 5.03
CA GLU A 210 11.10 17.73 4.53
C GLU A 210 10.53 17.34 3.16
N LEU A 211 11.36 16.79 2.27
CA LEU A 211 10.95 16.41 0.92
C LEU A 211 10.08 15.16 0.94
N ALA A 212 10.47 14.12 1.69
CA ALA A 212 9.68 12.90 1.84
C ALA A 212 8.32 13.20 2.50
N THR A 213 8.31 14.06 3.53
CA THR A 213 7.07 14.55 4.15
C THR A 213 6.17 15.28 3.14
N ARG A 214 6.75 16.11 2.28
CA ARG A 214 5.97 16.77 1.20
C ARG A 214 5.43 15.76 0.20
N ALA A 215 6.23 14.79 -0.23
CA ALA A 215 5.79 13.72 -1.14
C ALA A 215 4.55 12.99 -0.57
N PHE A 216 4.56 12.67 0.73
CA PHE A 216 3.39 12.12 1.41
C PHE A 216 2.15 13.00 1.32
N ILE A 217 2.30 14.28 1.69
CA ILE A 217 1.18 15.24 1.67
C ILE A 217 0.63 15.37 0.26
N GLU A 218 1.49 15.46 -0.76
CA GLU A 218 1.08 15.61 -2.14
C GLU A 218 0.39 14.36 -2.69
N GLY A 219 0.90 13.17 -2.38
CA GLY A 219 0.27 11.90 -2.76
C GLY A 219 -1.15 11.77 -2.21
N ILE A 220 -1.38 12.20 -0.97
CA ILE A 220 -2.71 12.15 -0.34
C ILE A 220 -3.64 13.25 -0.89
N THR A 221 -3.13 14.48 -1.05
CA THR A 221 -3.97 15.66 -1.33
C THR A 221 -4.24 15.90 -2.81
N LYS A 222 -3.27 15.64 -3.69
CA LYS A 222 -3.36 15.99 -5.12
C LYS A 222 -3.94 14.87 -5.98
N VAL A 223 -3.70 13.61 -5.63
CA VAL A 223 -4.18 12.45 -6.40
C VAL A 223 -5.69 12.27 -6.27
N SER A 224 -6.25 12.55 -5.08
CA SER A 224 -7.70 12.50 -4.83
C SER A 224 -8.52 13.50 -5.67
N ALA A 225 -7.93 14.63 -6.06
CA ALA A 225 -8.67 15.73 -6.69
C ALA A 225 -8.87 15.58 -8.22
N ARG A 226 -8.00 14.87 -8.95
CA ARG A 226 -8.07 14.80 -10.43
C ARG A 226 -8.82 13.59 -11.00
N HIS A 227 -9.10 12.57 -10.20
CA HIS A 227 -9.90 11.41 -10.65
C HIS A 227 -11.42 11.65 -10.64
N TYR A 228 -11.91 12.80 -10.16
CA TYR A 228 -13.36 13.10 -10.11
C TYR A 228 -13.99 13.42 -11.49
N ARG A 229 -13.19 13.61 -12.56
CA ARG A 229 -13.69 14.05 -13.88
C ARG A 229 -13.58 13.04 -15.02
N ARG A 230 -13.18 11.79 -14.77
CA ARG A 230 -13.26 10.71 -15.78
C ARG A 230 -14.24 9.63 -15.30
N LEU A 231 -15.32 9.47 -16.07
CA LEU A 231 -16.42 8.56 -15.85
C LEU A 231 -15.97 7.13 -15.48
N HIS A 232 -16.61 6.57 -14.46
CA HIS A 232 -16.74 5.13 -14.16
C HIS A 232 -15.48 4.27 -14.05
N ARG A 233 -14.43 4.75 -13.38
CA ARG A 233 -13.45 3.86 -12.74
C ARG A 233 -13.43 4.06 -11.24
N SER A 234 -13.35 2.94 -10.53
CA SER A 234 -13.28 2.81 -9.08
C SER A 234 -12.24 3.77 -8.49
N ARG A 235 -12.45 4.23 -7.26
CA ARG A 235 -11.55 5.14 -6.56
C ARG A 235 -10.17 4.50 -6.35
N SER A 236 -9.19 4.81 -7.20
CA SER A 236 -7.77 4.60 -6.89
C SER A 236 -7.40 5.47 -5.70
N HIS A 237 -7.17 4.86 -4.54
CA HIS A 237 -6.57 5.52 -3.39
C HIS A 237 -5.10 5.14 -3.40
N VAL A 238 -4.21 6.13 -3.36
CA VAL A 238 -2.80 5.88 -3.11
C VAL A 238 -2.67 5.35 -1.68
N ALA A 239 -2.30 4.08 -1.53
CA ALA A 239 -1.98 3.48 -0.25
C ALA A 239 -0.47 3.26 -0.18
N LEU A 240 0.18 3.74 0.89
CA LEU A 240 1.50 3.25 1.26
C LEU A 240 1.33 2.16 2.31
N VAL A 241 1.85 0.97 2.04
CA VAL A 241 1.92 -0.12 3.01
C VAL A 241 3.34 -0.17 3.55
N PHE A 242 3.48 0.08 4.85
CA PHE A 242 4.71 -0.20 5.58
C PHE A 242 4.63 -1.60 6.19
N SER A 243 5.53 -2.49 5.79
CA SER A 243 5.71 -3.77 6.46
C SER A 243 6.96 -3.68 7.33
N ILE A 244 6.81 -3.94 8.62
CA ILE A 244 7.94 -4.20 9.53
C ILE A 244 8.21 -5.69 9.39
N LEU A 245 9.32 -6.07 8.77
CA LEU A 245 9.79 -7.46 8.71
C LEU A 245 10.73 -7.76 9.87
#